data_AF-A0A349YIS8-F1
#
_entry.id   AF-A0A349YIS8-F1
#
_cell.length_a   1.000
_cell.length_b   1.000
_cell.length_c   1.000
_cell.angle_alpha   90.00
_cell.angle_beta   90.00
_cell.angle_gamma   90.00
#
_symmetry.space_group_name_H-M   'P 1'
#
loop_
_entity.id
_entity.type
_entity.pdbx_description
1 polymer ?
#
loop_
_entity_poly.entity_id
_entity_poly.type
_entity_poly.pdbx_seq_one_letter_code
_entity_poly.pdbx_strand_id
1 'polypeptide(L)' 'MTKLEAMKCEKLLNEAIRYAIDANDKFSEVMRTPSPMEREILENTAHNHRGYAEGINQALVVLGFKHDLMAELGKLIN' A
#
# COMPACT_ATOMS: atom_id res chain seq x y z
N MET A 1 -14.33 17.44 7.20
CA MET A 1 -14.34 16.68 5.93
C MET A 1 -15.79 16.58 5.45
N THR A 2 -16.05 16.93 4.20
CA THR A 2 -17.35 16.75 3.54
C THR A 2 -17.57 15.28 3.17
N LYS A 3 -18.82 14.90 2.87
CA LYS A 3 -19.15 13.53 2.41
C LYS A 3 -18.35 13.15 1.16
N LEU A 4 -18.18 14.07 0.21
CA LEU A 4 -17.42 13.84 -1.01
C LEU A 4 -15.93 13.61 -0.73
N GLU A 5 -15.34 14.40 0.17
CA GLU A 5 -13.94 14.23 0.58
C GLU A 5 -13.73 12.90 1.29
N ALA A 6 -14.65 12.48 2.17
CA ALA A 6 -14.57 11.20 2.86
C ALA A 6 -14.61 10.02 1.88
N MET A 7 -15.50 10.06 0.88
CA MET A 7 -15.56 9.03 -0.17
C MET A 7 -14.27 8.96 -1.00
N LYS A 8 -13.62 10.11 -1.26
CA LYS A 8 -12.33 10.15 -1.95
C LYS A 8 -11.21 9.55 -1.09
N CYS A 9 -11.19 9.86 0.20
CA CYS A 9 -10.23 9.29 1.16
C CYS A 9 -10.39 7.77 1.27
N GLU A 10 -11.64 7.28 1.33
CA GLU A 10 -11.94 5.84 1.35
C GLU A 10 -11.50 5.14 0.07
N LYS A 11 -11.69 5.77 -1.10
CA LYS A 11 -11.18 5.25 -2.37
C LYS A 11 -9.66 5.11 -2.36
N LEU A 12 -8.95 6.13 -1.88
CA LEU A 12 -7.48 6.11 -1.76
C LEU A 12 -7.01 5.05 -0.76
N LEU A 13 -7.71 4.90 0.37
CA LEU A 13 -7.41 3.84 1.36
C LEU A 13 -7.55 2.44 0.74
N ASN A 14 -8.65 2.18 0.03
CA ASN A 14 -8.88 0.90 -0.65
C ASN A 14 -7.87 0.62 -1.77
N GLU A 15 -7.32 1.66 -2.38
CA GLU A 15 -6.25 1.55 -3.36
C GLU A 15 -4.91 1.24 -2.68
N ALA A 16 -4.56 1.95 -1.62
CA ALA A 16 -3.35 1.71 -0.83
C ALA A 16 -3.30 0.29 -0.24
N ILE A 17 -4.42 -0.25 0.23
CA ILE A 17 -4.51 -1.64 0.71
C ILE A 17 -4.18 -2.63 -0.42
N ARG A 18 -4.71 -2.42 -1.62
CA ARG A 18 -4.41 -3.28 -2.78
C ARG A 18 -2.92 -3.24 -3.13
N TYR A 19 -2.31 -2.06 -3.12
CA TYR A 19 -0.87 -1.92 -3.34
C TYR A 19 -0.03 -2.56 -2.23
N ALA A 20 -0.45 -2.45 -0.97
CA ALA A 20 0.27 -3.09 0.14
C ALA A 20 0.21 -4.62 0.06
N ILE A 21 -0.95 -5.20 -0.29
CA ILE A 21 -1.09 -6.65 -0.53
C ILE A 21 -0.18 -7.08 -1.68
N ASP A 22 -0.26 -6.39 -2.82
CA ASP A 22 0.53 -6.70 -4.00
C ASP A 22 2.04 -6.59 -3.77
N ALA A 23 2.48 -5.61 -2.95
CA ALA A 23 3.87 -5.50 -2.52
C ALA A 23 4.32 -6.72 -1.70
N ASN A 24 3.51 -7.16 -0.74
CA ASN A 24 3.81 -8.32 0.10
C ASN A 24 3.86 -9.63 -0.71
N ASP A 25 2.96 -9.77 -1.67
CA ASP A 25 2.96 -10.91 -2.61
C ASP A 25 4.25 -10.91 -3.45
N LYS A 26 4.66 -9.76 -3.98
CA LYS A 26 5.90 -9.62 -4.76
C LYS A 26 7.15 -9.88 -3.92
N PHE A 27 7.24 -9.37 -2.69
CA PHE A 27 8.35 -9.69 -1.79
C PHE A 27 8.43 -11.21 -1.53
N SER A 28 7.28 -11.87 -1.41
CA SER A 28 7.23 -13.33 -1.26
C SER A 28 7.68 -14.06 -2.54
N GLU A 29 7.40 -13.50 -3.71
CA GLU A 29 7.80 -14.04 -5.01
C GLU A 29 9.31 -13.91 -5.26
N VAL A 30 9.93 -12.78 -4.89
CA VAL A 30 11.38 -12.53 -5.01
C VAL A 30 12.21 -13.70 -4.45
N MET A 31 11.80 -14.24 -3.31
CA MET A 31 12.49 -15.36 -2.63
C MET A 31 12.48 -16.67 -3.45
N ARG A 32 11.57 -16.80 -4.41
CA ARG A 32 11.37 -18.00 -5.24
C ARG A 32 11.87 -17.82 -6.67
N THR A 33 12.04 -16.57 -7.12
CA THR A 33 12.50 -16.25 -8.47
C THR A 33 13.98 -16.55 -8.63
N PRO A 34 14.45 -17.34 -9.61
CA PRO A 34 15.88 -17.65 -9.78
C PRO A 34 16.63 -16.59 -10.60
N SER A 35 15.93 -15.87 -11.49
CA SER A 35 16.52 -14.87 -12.37
C SER A 35 16.86 -13.59 -11.60
N PRO A 36 18.12 -13.13 -11.60
CA PRO A 36 18.50 -11.89 -10.94
C PRO A 36 17.77 -10.66 -11.48
N MET A 37 17.56 -10.61 -12.80
CA MET A 37 16.83 -9.51 -13.45
C MET A 37 15.37 -9.47 -13.02
N GLU A 38 14.70 -10.63 -12.98
CA GLU A 38 13.31 -10.70 -12.55
C GLU A 38 13.17 -10.37 -11.06
N ARG A 39 14.13 -10.79 -10.22
CA ARG A 39 14.18 -10.38 -8.81
C ARG A 39 14.25 -8.86 -8.67
N GLU A 40 15.17 -8.21 -9.37
CA GLU A 40 15.32 -6.75 -9.29
C GLU A 40 14.03 -6.02 -9.72
N ILE A 41 13.35 -6.50 -10.77
CA ILE A 41 12.07 -5.95 -11.22
C ILE A 41 10.98 -6.12 -10.14
N LEU A 42 10.88 -7.32 -9.55
CA LEU A 42 9.91 -7.63 -8.50
C LEU A 42 10.17 -6.80 -7.23
N GLU A 43 11.42 -6.74 -6.78
CA GLU A 43 11.83 -5.95 -5.61
C GLU A 43 11.50 -4.46 -5.80
N ASN A 44 11.91 -3.88 -6.93
CA ASN A 44 11.62 -2.47 -7.22
C ASN A 44 10.11 -2.20 -7.28
N THR A 45 9.33 -3.11 -7.87
CA THR A 45 7.87 -2.97 -7.92
C THR A 45 7.25 -3.07 -6.53
N ALA A 46 7.70 -4.02 -5.70
CA ALA A 46 7.23 -4.19 -4.34
C ALA A 46 7.54 -2.96 -3.48
N HIS A 47 8.74 -2.40 -3.57
CA HIS A 47 9.13 -1.18 -2.88
C HIS A 47 8.30 0.03 -3.32
N ASN A 48 8.05 0.19 -4.63
CA ASN A 48 7.21 1.28 -5.14
C ASN A 48 5.77 1.19 -4.61
N HIS A 49 5.19 -0.01 -4.62
CA HIS A 49 3.83 -0.24 -4.14
C HIS A 49 3.71 -0.04 -2.62
N ARG A 50 4.69 -0.52 -1.85
CA ARG A 50 4.75 -0.27 -0.40
C ARG A 50 4.90 1.22 -0.10
N GLY A 51 5.80 1.92 -0.79
CA GLY A 51 6.00 3.36 -0.62
C GLY A 51 4.75 4.18 -0.95
N TYR A 52 4.00 3.80 -1.99
CA TYR A 52 2.69 4.40 -2.28
C TYR A 52 1.71 4.20 -1.13
N ALA A 53 1.59 2.96 -0.63
CA ALA A 53 0.69 2.62 0.46
C ALA A 53 1.04 3.38 1.77
N GLU A 54 2.32 3.48 2.10
CA GLU A 54 2.83 4.26 3.23
C GLU A 54 2.52 5.75 3.07
N GLY A 55 2.75 6.32 1.89
CA GLY A 55 2.46 7.73 1.59
C GLY A 55 0.97 8.06 1.72
N ILE A 56 0.09 7.20 1.22
CA ILE A 56 -1.36 7.37 1.38
C ILE A 56 -1.75 7.27 2.86
N ASN A 57 -1.23 6.29 3.60
CA ASN A 57 -1.53 6.16 5.03
C ASN A 57 -1.15 7.44 5.80
N GLN A 58 0.06 7.98 5.56
CA GLN A 58 0.52 9.23 6.18
C GLN A 58 -0.37 10.42 5.78
N ALA A 59 -0.72 10.56 4.50
CA ALA A 59 -1.58 11.63 4.02
C ALA A 59 -2.98 11.58 4.66
N LEU A 60 -3.58 10.39 4.77
CA LEU A 60 -4.88 10.19 5.41
C LEU A 60 -4.85 10.56 6.90
N VAL A 61 -3.76 10.21 7.61
CA VAL A 61 -3.54 10.63 9.01
C VAL A 61 -3.45 12.15 9.13
N VAL A 62 -2.69 12.82 8.25
CA VAL A 62 -2.55 14.29 8.24
C VAL A 62 -3.89 14.98 7.95
N LEU A 63 -4.73 14.41 7.09
CA LEU A 63 -6.07 14.91 6.79
C LEU A 63 -7.08 14.67 7.94
N GLY A 64 -6.68 13.96 8.99
CA GLY A 64 -7.57 13.58 10.10
C GLY A 64 -8.67 12.59 9.67
N PHE A 65 -8.45 11.85 8.58
CA PHE A 65 -9.36 10.79 8.15
C PHE A 65 -9.35 9.65 9.18
N LYS A 66 -10.52 9.09 9.47
CA LYS A 66 -10.66 7.96 10.40
C LYS A 66 -11.51 6.88 9.74
N HIS A 67 -10.95 5.68 9.64
CA HIS A 67 -11.62 4.53 9.07
C HIS A 67 -11.00 3.25 9.62
N ASP A 68 -11.81 2.22 9.88
CA ASP A 68 -11.35 0.97 10.51
C ASP A 68 -10.28 0.26 9.65
N LEU A 69 -10.44 0.32 8.32
CA LEU A 69 -9.48 -0.22 7.35
C LEU A 69 -8.09 0.44 7.40
N MET A 70 -7.92 1.61 8.06
CA MET A 70 -6.57 2.16 8.26
C MET A 70 -5.73 1.29 9.18
N ALA A 71 -6.36 0.61 10.15
CA ALA A 71 -5.66 -0.36 10.98
C ALA A 71 -5.24 -1.60 10.18
N GLU A 72 -6.03 -2.01 9.20
CA GLU A 72 -5.67 -3.09 8.27
C GLU A 72 -4.51 -2.68 7.37
N LEU A 73 -4.57 -1.49 6.75
CA LEU A 73 -3.46 -0.95 5.98
C LEU A 73 -2.17 -0.88 6.83
N GLY A 74 -2.27 -0.41 8.07
CA GLY A 74 -1.17 -0.35 9.01
C GLY A 74 -0.52 -1.71 9.29
N LYS A 75 -1.28 -2.82 9.30
CA LYS A 75 -0.74 -4.18 9.45
C LYS A 75 -0.07 -4.70 8.18
N LEU A 76 -0.48 -4.22 7.00
CA LEU A 76 0.09 -4.65 5.73
C LEU A 76 1.44 -3.98 5.43
N ILE A 77 1.64 -2.75 5.94
CA ILE A 77 2.84 -1.94 5.70
C ILE A 77 3.83 -1.91 6.87
N ASN A 78 3.59 -2.63 7.97
CA ASN A 78 4.52 -2.79 9.10
C ASN A 78 4.82 -4.26 9.32
#